data_AF-A0A1H9VR38-F1
#
_entry.id   AF-A0A1H9VR38-F1
#
_cell.length_a   1.000
_cell.length_b   1.000
_cell.length_c   1.000
_cell.angle_alpha   90.00
_cell.angle_beta   90.00
_cell.angle_gamma   90.00
#
_symmetry.space_group_name_H-M   'P 1'
#
loop_
_entity.id
_entity.type
_entity.pdbx_description
1 polymer ?
#
loop_
_entity_poly.entity_id
_entity_poly.type
_entity_poly.pdbx_seq_one_letter_code
_entity_poly.pdbx_strand_id
1 'polypeptide(L)' 'MAEQEEPLLNSGDTVEVVAGEYKGKKAKVISAYTNSISVELEMKDEDGSKPRTVLKHSEYKTAGN' A
#
# COMPACT_ATOMS: atom_id res chain seq x y z
N MET A 1 11.65 26.71 -4.37
CA MET A 1 10.24 26.30 -4.35
C MET A 1 10.28 24.80 -4.55
N ALA A 2 10.13 24.02 -3.49
CA ALA A 2 10.21 22.57 -3.60
C ALA A 2 8.89 22.10 -4.20
N GLU A 3 8.95 21.59 -5.43
CA GLU A 3 7.85 20.87 -6.07
C GLU A 3 7.58 19.66 -5.18
N GLN A 4 6.55 19.76 -4.35
CA GLN A 4 6.06 18.62 -3.59
C GLN A 4 5.42 17.70 -4.62
N GLU A 5 6.18 16.71 -5.10
CA GLU A 5 5.63 15.56 -5.82
C GLU A 5 4.48 15.02 -4.98
N GLU A 6 3.25 15.27 -5.45
CA GLU A 6 2.05 14.81 -4.80
C GLU A 6 2.12 13.28 -4.76
N PRO A 7 1.95 12.64 -3.58
CA PRO A 7 1.96 11.19 -3.54
C PRO A 7 0.85 10.69 -4.48
N LEU A 8 1.22 9.79 -5.41
CA LEU A 8 0.33 9.20 -6.41
C LEU A 8 -0.89 8.47 -5.81
N LEU A 9 -0.94 8.32 -4.48
CA LEU A 9 -1.94 7.58 -3.74
C LEU A 9 -2.41 8.36 -2.52
N ASN A 10 -3.72 8.32 -2.30
CA ASN A 10 -4.36 8.89 -1.11
C ASN A 10 -4.64 7.80 -0.07
N SER A 11 -4.74 8.22 1.19
CA SER A 11 -5.26 7.35 2.25
C SER A 11 -6.66 6.86 1.89
N GLY A 12 -6.88 5.56 1.98
CA GLY A 12 -8.14 4.91 1.62
C GLY A 12 -8.13 4.22 0.26
N ASP A 13 -7.15 4.53 -0.59
CA ASP A 13 -6.99 3.88 -1.89
C ASP A 13 -6.64 2.38 -1.74
N THR A 14 -6.93 1.58 -2.76
CA THR A 14 -6.68 0.14 -2.74
C THR A 14 -5.58 -0.20 -3.74
N VAL A 15 -4.54 -0.83 -3.26
CA VAL A 15 -3.41 -1.29 -4.06
C VAL A 15 -3.34 -2.81 -4.07
N GLU A 16 -2.78 -3.37 -5.13
CA GLU A 16 -2.41 -4.77 -5.19
C GLU A 16 -0.91 -4.91 -4.99
N VAL A 17 -0.51 -5.74 -4.03
CA VAL A 17 0.90 -6.04 -3.77
C VAL A 17 1.42 -6.94 -4.88
N VAL A 18 2.53 -6.57 -5.51
CA VAL A 18 3.11 -7.33 -6.64
C VAL A 18 4.43 -8.01 -6.30
N ALA A 19 4.98 -7.76 -5.10
CA ALA A 19 6.25 -8.32 -4.63
C ALA A 19 6.20 -8.71 -3.13
N GLY A 20 7.18 -9.51 -2.69
CA GLY A 20 7.30 -9.94 -1.30
C GLY A 20 6.31 -11.04 -0.89
N GLU A 21 6.20 -11.25 0.42
CA GLU A 21 5.38 -12.29 1.04
C GLU A 21 3.88 -12.13 0.77
N TYR A 22 3.43 -10.89 0.59
CA TYR A 22 2.03 -10.55 0.36
C TYR A 22 1.68 -10.40 -1.12
N LYS A 23 2.53 -10.85 -2.05
CA LYS A 23 2.28 -10.74 -3.49
C LYS A 23 0.92 -11.35 -3.88
N GLY A 24 0.15 -10.60 -4.66
CA GLY A 24 -1.21 -10.93 -5.08
C GLY A 24 -2.29 -10.60 -4.06
N LYS A 25 -1.95 -10.04 -2.89
CA LYS A 25 -2.91 -9.57 -1.89
C LYS A 25 -3.31 -8.13 -2.18
N LYS A 26 -4.55 -7.80 -1.79
CA LYS A 26 -5.05 -6.43 -1.77
C LYS A 26 -4.73 -5.78 -0.44
N ALA A 27 -4.37 -4.50 -0.49
CA ALA A 27 -4.06 -3.71 0.68
C ALA A 27 -4.64 -2.32 0.53
N LYS A 28 -5.08 -1.74 1.64
CA LYS A 28 -5.63 -0.39 1.71
C LYS A 28 -4.57 0.58 2.18
N VAL A 29 -4.36 1.67 1.46
CA VAL A 29 -3.39 2.71 1.83
C VAL A 29 -3.86 3.42 3.10
N ILE A 30 -3.01 3.42 4.12
CA ILE A 30 -3.23 4.18 5.37
C ILE A 30 -2.51 5.52 5.29
N SER A 31 -1.30 5.53 4.73
CA SER A 31 -0.47 6.73 4.58
C SER A 31 0.45 6.59 3.38
N ALA A 32 0.62 7.67 2.62
CA ALA A 32 1.52 7.72 1.50
C ALA A 32 2.71 8.64 1.80
N TYR A 33 3.89 8.21 1.38
CA TYR A 33 5.15 8.93 1.48
C TYR A 33 5.78 9.02 0.09
N THR A 34 6.81 9.84 -0.04
CA THR A 34 7.46 10.13 -1.34
C THR A 34 7.91 8.88 -2.11
N ASN A 35 8.37 7.82 -1.44
CA ASN A 35 8.90 6.62 -2.10
C ASN A 35 8.30 5.30 -1.58
N SER A 36 7.28 5.40 -0.73
CA SER A 36 6.68 4.24 -0.06
C SER A 36 5.28 4.56 0.43
N ILE A 37 4.48 3.52 0.66
CA ILE A 37 3.15 3.61 1.23
C ILE A 37 3.03 2.65 2.40
N SER A 38 2.36 3.08 3.46
CA SER A 38 1.90 2.20 4.53
C SER A 38 0.52 1.68 4.18
N VAL A 39 0.36 0.36 4.20
CA VAL A 39 -0.88 -0.31 3.81
C VAL A 39 -1.34 -1.29 4.89
N GLU A 40 -2.65 -1.46 4.98
CA GLU A 40 -3.29 -2.50 5.77
C GLU A 40 -3.78 -3.59 4.81
N LEU A 41 -3.33 -4.82 4.99
CA LEU A 41 -3.74 -5.93 4.14
C LEU A 41 -5.21 -6.29 4.41
N GLU A 42 -5.94 -6.64 3.36
CA GLU A 42 -7.36 -7.01 3.48
C GLU A 42 -7.56 -8.47 3.95
N MET A 43 -6.47 -9.17 4.28
CA MET A 43 -6.49 -10.50 4.91
C MET A 43 -6.47 -10.39 6.43
N LYS A 44 -7.04 -11.40 7.10
CA LYS A 44 -6.87 -11.60 8.54
C LYS A 44 -5.71 -12.55 8.76
N ASP A 45 -4.84 -12.19 9.69
CA ASP A 45 -3.79 -13.04 10.20
C ASP A 45 -4.36 -14.09 11.18
N GLU A 46 -3.53 -15.02 11.66
CA GLU A 46 -3.98 -16.11 12.55
C GLU A 46 -4.59 -15.59 13.87
N ASP A 47 -4.12 -14.44 14.33
CA ASP A 47 -4.63 -13.72 15.51
C ASP A 47 -5.96 -12.97 15.26
N GLY A 48 -6.45 -12.96 14.01
CA GLY A 48 -7.65 -12.23 13.60
C GLY A 48 -7.42 -10.74 13.30
N SER A 49 -6.20 -10.26 13.53
CA SER A 49 -5.74 -8.91 13.20
C SER A 49 -5.45 -8.76 11.71
N LYS A 50 -5.55 -7.53 11.17
CA LYS A 50 -5.12 -7.23 9.79
C LYS A 50 -3.65 -6.80 9.80
N PRO A 51 -2.75 -7.52 9.11
CA PRO A 51 -1.35 -7.15 9.11
C PRO A 51 -1.14 -5.83 8.36
N ARG A 52 -0.25 -5.00 8.90
CA ARG A 52 0.16 -3.72 8.31
C ARG A 52 1.59 -3.83 7.83
N THR A 53 1.85 -3.30 6.65
CA THR A 53 3.19 -3.33 6.06
C THR A 53 3.46 -2.05 5.27
N VAL A 54 4.73 -1.84 4.93
CA VAL A 54 5.19 -0.73 4.10
C VAL A 54 5.65 -1.30 2.77
N LEU A 55 5.14 -0.72 1.68
CA LEU A 55 5.48 -1.12 0.32
C LEU A 55 6.17 0.03 -0.40
N LYS A 56 7.25 -0.24 -1.13
CA LYS A 56 7.86 0.73 -2.05
C LYS A 56 7.07 0.80 -3.34
N HIS A 57 7.28 1.86 -4.12
CA HIS A 57 6.58 2.06 -5.40
C HIS A 57 6.72 0.86 -6.38
N SER A 58 7.82 0.11 -6.31
CA SER A 58 8.03 -1.09 -7.14
C SER A 58 7.32 -2.35 -6.63
N GLU A 59 6.76 -2.32 -5.42
CA GLU A 59 6.19 -3.48 -4.73
C GLU A 59 4.66 -3.51 -4.76
N TYR A 60 4.02 -2.48 -5.30
CA TYR A 60 2.58 -2.41 -5.48
C TYR A 60 2.20 -1.83 -6.83
N LYS A 61 0.97 -2.10 -7.26
CA LYS A 61 0.31 -1.39 -8.36
C LYS A 61 -1.01 -0.82 -7.86
N THR A 62 -1.39 0.35 -8.38
CA THR A 62 -2.71 0.91 -8.12
C THR A 62 -3.76 0.01 -8.76
N ALA A 63 -4.82 -0.34 -8.01
CA ALA A 63 -5.96 -1.00 -8.62
C ALA A 63 -6.69 0.09 -9.41
N GLY A 64 -6.32 0.26 -10.69
CA GLY A 64 -6.87 1.30 -11.56
C GLY A 64 -8.39 1.36 -11.44
N ASN A 65 -8.88 2.56 -11.15
CA ASN A 65 -10.31 2.88 -11.12
C ASN A 65 -10.85 3.09 -12.54
#